data_AF-A0A6P0TQH4-F1
#
_entry.id   AF-A0A6P0TQH4-F1
#
_cell.length_a   1.000
_cell.length_b   1.000
_cell.length_c   1.000
_cell.angle_alpha   90.00
_cell.angle_beta   90.00
_cell.angle_gamma   90.00
#
_symmetry.space_group_name_H-M   'P 1'
#
loop_
_entity.id
_entity.type
_entity.pdbx_description
1 polymer ?
#
loop_
_entity_poly.entity_id
_entity_poly.type
_entity_poly.pdbx_seq_one_letter_code
_entity_poly.pdbx_strand_id
1 'polypeptide(L)'
;MKARYKYRIYPNHIQITKLNQLFGCCRYVWNSTLAHCNQLYADGQKKPSYVDLTKEFITKAKKELIWLKEVASTPLQQSLKDLDQAYRNFFESCTGKRKGIKVKSPKFKTRKSKQTARFVGCNYKIGQDKIYLPKVGKIKIIWSRPLASKPTSLTIIRDGANRYFASFVVETCAEYLSKTNNSIGIDS
;
A
#
# COMPACT_ATOMS: atom_id res chain seq x y z
N MET A 1 13.25 9.29 11.40
CA MET A 1 13.13 7.86 11.02
C MET A 1 11.65 7.54 10.76
N LYS A 2 11.33 6.48 10.00
CA LYS A 2 9.94 6.00 9.83
C LYS A 2 9.76 4.68 10.57
N ALA A 3 8.75 4.60 11.43
CA ALA A 3 8.40 3.38 12.16
C ALA A 3 7.05 2.83 11.66
N ARG A 4 6.90 1.50 11.69
CA ARG A 4 5.66 0.82 11.30
C ARG A 4 5.00 0.18 12.51
N TYR A 5 3.74 0.53 12.72
CA TYR A 5 2.87 -0.06 13.74
C TYR A 5 1.82 -0.94 13.05
N LYS A 6 1.44 -2.06 13.66
CA LYS A 6 0.45 -3.00 13.11
C LYS A 6 -0.48 -3.46 14.20
N TYR A 7 -1.78 -3.27 13.99
CA TYR A 7 -2.84 -3.56 14.95
C TYR A 7 -3.91 -4.45 14.35
N ARG A 8 -4.61 -5.20 15.20
CA ARG A 8 -5.78 -5.99 14.82
C ARG A 8 -6.98 -5.09 14.62
N ILE A 9 -7.76 -5.35 13.57
CA ILE A 9 -9.05 -4.71 13.34
C ILE A 9 -10.13 -5.77 13.10
N TYR A 10 -11.36 -5.42 13.45
CA TYR A 10 -12.52 -6.31 13.41
C TYR A 10 -13.62 -5.67 12.57
N PRO A 11 -13.56 -5.81 11.23
CA PRO A 11 -14.63 -5.36 10.37
C PRO A 11 -15.87 -6.25 10.52
N ASN A 12 -17.06 -5.65 10.49
CA ASN A 12 -18.31 -6.41 10.40
C ASN A 12 -18.56 -6.93 8.97
N HIS A 13 -19.62 -7.71 8.77
CA HIS A 13 -19.92 -8.34 7.47
C HIS A 13 -20.04 -7.32 6.32
N ILE A 14 -20.72 -6.19 6.53
CA ILE A 14 -20.86 -5.12 5.52
C ILE A 14 -19.49 -4.53 5.16
N GLN A 15 -18.66 -4.28 6.18
CA GLN A 15 -17.31 -3.73 5.99
C GLN A 15 -16.39 -4.73 5.29
N ILE A 16 -16.51 -6.02 5.58
CA ILE A 16 -15.77 -7.08 4.90
C ILE A 16 -16.09 -7.07 3.40
N THR A 17 -17.36 -6.99 3.02
CA THR A 17 -17.77 -6.91 1.61
C THR A 17 -17.15 -5.70 0.92
N LYS A 18 -17.24 -4.51 1.54
CA LYS A 18 -16.66 -3.27 1.01
C LYS A 18 -15.13 -3.31 0.92
N LEU A 19 -14.47 -3.90 1.90
CA LEU A 19 -13.02 -4.10 1.88
C LEU A 19 -12.61 -5.09 0.78
N ASN A 20 -13.36 -6.16 0.58
CA ASN A 20 -13.10 -7.14 -0.48
C ASN A 20 -13.24 -6.50 -1.87
N GLN A 21 -14.26 -5.66 -2.06
CA GLN A 21 -14.43 -4.87 -3.27
C GLN A 21 -13.25 -3.91 -3.46
N LEU A 22 -12.85 -3.16 -2.42
CA LEU A 22 -11.70 -2.26 -2.46
C LEU A 22 -10.40 -2.98 -2.83
N PHE A 23 -10.12 -4.14 -2.22
CA PHE A 23 -8.95 -4.95 -2.58
C PHE A 23 -9.03 -5.45 -4.02
N GLY A 24 -10.22 -5.85 -4.48
CA GLY A 24 -10.46 -6.23 -5.87
C GLY A 24 -10.13 -5.10 -6.83
N CYS A 25 -10.58 -3.88 -6.53
CA CYS A 25 -10.31 -2.69 -7.33
C CYS A 25 -8.82 -2.34 -7.37
N CYS A 26 -8.14 -2.35 -6.21
CA CYS A 26 -6.69 -2.11 -6.15
C CYS A 26 -5.91 -3.13 -6.99
N ARG A 27 -6.33 -4.41 -6.94
CA ARG A 27 -5.72 -5.49 -7.72
C ARG A 27 -6.01 -5.32 -9.21
N TYR A 28 -7.21 -4.93 -9.60
CA TYR A 28 -7.55 -4.63 -10.99
C TYR A 28 -6.64 -3.54 -11.54
N VAL A 29 -6.57 -2.37 -10.88
CA VAL A 29 -5.73 -1.26 -11.32
C VAL A 29 -4.27 -1.71 -11.48
N TRP A 30 -3.71 -2.43 -10.50
CA TRP A 30 -2.36 -2.98 -10.63
C TRP A 30 -2.20 -3.91 -11.83
N ASN A 31 -3.07 -4.92 -11.96
CA ASN A 31 -2.94 -5.96 -12.96
C ASN A 31 -3.17 -5.41 -14.37
N SER A 32 -4.19 -4.58 -14.57
CA SER A 32 -4.48 -3.98 -15.88
C SER A 32 -3.38 -3.03 -16.33
N THR A 33 -2.85 -2.19 -15.42
CA THR A 33 -1.70 -1.33 -15.74
C THR A 33 -0.44 -2.15 -16.03
N LEU A 34 -0.18 -3.22 -15.26
CA LEU A 34 0.95 -4.11 -15.49
C LEU A 34 0.84 -4.81 -16.85
N ALA A 35 -0.33 -5.35 -17.19
CA ALA A 35 -0.58 -5.99 -18.48
C ALA A 35 -0.29 -5.03 -19.65
N HIS A 36 -0.81 -3.79 -19.56
CA HIS A 36 -0.56 -2.77 -20.57
C HIS A 36 0.91 -2.40 -20.70
N CYS A 37 1.61 -2.20 -19.57
CA CYS A 37 3.05 -1.92 -19.60
C CYS A 37 3.87 -3.08 -20.18
N ASN A 38 3.48 -4.33 -19.89
CA ASN A 38 4.14 -5.51 -20.43
C ASN A 38 3.93 -5.60 -21.95
N GLN A 39 2.71 -5.29 -22.43
CA GLN A 39 2.42 -5.26 -23.86
C GLN A 39 3.27 -4.19 -24.58
N LEU A 40 3.27 -2.96 -24.06
CA LEU A 40 4.08 -1.88 -24.63
C LEU A 40 5.57 -2.24 -24.67
N TYR A 41 6.07 -2.89 -23.62
CA TYR A 41 7.45 -3.37 -23.58
C TYR A 41 7.73 -4.44 -24.65
N ALA A 42 6.81 -5.40 -24.84
CA ALA A 42 6.92 -6.41 -25.90
C ALA A 42 6.90 -5.76 -27.30
N ASP A 43 6.16 -4.67 -27.46
CA ASP A 43 6.08 -3.89 -28.69
C ASP A 43 7.28 -2.91 -28.86
N GLY A 44 8.28 -2.96 -27.98
CA GLY A 44 9.47 -2.10 -28.02
C GLY A 44 9.20 -0.64 -27.60
N GLN A 45 8.03 -0.35 -27.05
CA GLN A 45 7.62 0.99 -26.66
C GLN A 45 8.06 1.35 -25.23
N LYS A 46 8.21 2.64 -24.98
CA LYS A 46 8.54 3.16 -23.65
C LYS A 46 7.32 3.09 -22.73
N LYS A 47 7.56 2.80 -21.44
CA LYS A 47 6.51 2.85 -20.42
C LYS A 47 5.93 4.28 -20.32
N PRO A 48 4.59 4.44 -20.33
CA PRO A 48 3.95 5.73 -20.15
C PRO A 48 4.21 6.33 -18.76
N SER A 49 4.03 7.64 -18.65
CA SER A 49 4.20 8.37 -17.40
C SER A 49 3.17 7.93 -16.36
N TYR A 50 3.48 8.14 -15.08
CA TYR A 50 2.53 7.90 -14.00
C TYR A 50 1.19 8.64 -14.19
N VAL A 51 1.25 9.85 -14.75
CA VAL A 51 0.08 10.70 -15.00
C VAL A 51 -0.81 10.06 -16.07
N ASP A 52 -0.22 9.57 -17.16
CA ASP A 52 -0.97 8.95 -18.26
C ASP A 52 -1.61 7.64 -17.82
N LEU A 53 -0.86 6.79 -17.10
CA LEU A 53 -1.40 5.56 -16.53
C LEU A 53 -2.53 5.83 -15.53
N THR A 54 -2.44 6.91 -14.75
CA THR A 54 -3.52 7.31 -13.83
C THR A 54 -4.76 7.77 -14.59
N LYS A 55 -4.60 8.54 -15.67
CA LYS A 55 -5.72 8.97 -16.52
C LYS A 55 -6.43 7.77 -17.13
N GLU A 56 -5.70 6.80 -17.67
CA GLU A 56 -6.29 5.63 -18.33
C GLU A 56 -6.92 4.66 -17.32
N PHE A 57 -6.14 4.16 -16.36
CA PHE A 57 -6.55 3.03 -15.51
C PHE A 57 -7.33 3.44 -14.25
N ILE A 58 -7.48 4.74 -13.99
CA ILE A 58 -8.29 5.23 -12.87
C ILE A 58 -9.35 6.21 -13.37
N THR A 59 -8.97 7.31 -14.02
CA THR A 59 -9.94 8.37 -14.37
C THR A 59 -10.93 7.91 -15.43
N LYS A 60 -10.43 7.38 -16.57
CA LYS A 60 -11.26 6.85 -17.65
C LYS A 60 -11.95 5.55 -17.24
N ALA A 61 -11.19 4.61 -16.66
CA ALA A 61 -11.76 3.36 -16.15
C ALA A 61 -12.92 3.55 -15.17
N LYS A 62 -12.88 4.58 -14.32
CA LYS A 62 -14.03 4.92 -13.44
C LYS A 62 -15.27 5.35 -14.20
N LYS A 63 -15.14 6.02 -15.36
CA LYS A 63 -16.30 6.43 -16.16
C LYS A 63 -17.08 5.21 -16.63
N GLU A 64 -16.36 4.19 -17.10
CA GLU A 64 -16.89 2.96 -17.69
C GLU A 64 -17.28 1.89 -16.64
N LEU A 65 -16.53 1.80 -15.54
CA LEU A 65 -16.66 0.72 -14.55
C LEU A 65 -17.25 1.24 -13.24
N ILE A 66 -18.55 1.01 -13.04
CA ILE A 66 -19.31 1.48 -11.87
C ILE A 66 -18.66 1.06 -10.55
N TRP A 67 -18.23 -0.20 -10.45
CA TRP A 67 -17.62 -0.75 -9.24
C TRP A 67 -16.28 -0.08 -8.85
N LEU A 68 -15.57 0.61 -9.77
CA LEU A 68 -14.39 1.42 -9.43
C LEU A 68 -14.76 2.78 -8.81
N LYS A 69 -15.96 3.30 -9.08
CA LYS A 69 -16.48 4.55 -8.49
C LYS A 69 -16.94 4.35 -7.05
N GLU A 70 -17.37 3.15 -6.71
CA GLU A 70 -17.91 2.81 -5.39
C GLU A 70 -16.85 2.78 -4.28
N VAL A 71 -15.57 2.66 -4.65
CA VAL A 71 -14.44 2.60 -3.71
C VAL A 71 -13.68 3.92 -3.61
N ALA A 72 -12.95 4.10 -2.51
CA ALA A 72 -12.09 5.26 -2.32
C ALA A 72 -11.01 5.35 -3.43
N SER A 73 -10.75 6.55 -3.94
CA SER A 73 -9.74 6.77 -4.99
C SER A 73 -8.30 6.66 -4.49
N THR A 74 -8.03 7.04 -3.24
CA THR A 74 -6.68 7.05 -2.67
C THR A 74 -5.99 5.69 -2.78
N PRO A 75 -6.62 4.55 -2.38
CA PRO A 75 -5.97 3.25 -2.52
C PRO A 75 -5.72 2.81 -3.97
N LEU A 76 -6.56 3.23 -4.92
CA LEU A 76 -6.34 2.94 -6.35
C LEU A 76 -5.09 3.64 -6.86
N GLN A 77 -4.95 4.94 -6.57
CA GLN A 77 -3.77 5.73 -6.92
C GLN A 77 -2.51 5.18 -6.23
N GLN A 78 -2.62 4.77 -4.95
CA GLN A 78 -1.50 4.15 -4.23
C GLN A 78 -1.11 2.79 -4.84
N SER A 79 -2.06 2.00 -5.34
CA SER A 79 -1.76 0.75 -6.05
C SER A 79 -0.94 1.02 -7.32
N LEU A 80 -1.26 2.08 -8.07
CA LEU A 80 -0.51 2.48 -9.26
C LEU A 80 0.87 3.04 -8.89
N LYS A 81 0.98 3.87 -7.84
CA LYS A 81 2.28 4.35 -7.31
C LYS A 81 3.18 3.20 -6.86
N ASP A 82 2.60 2.18 -6.22
CA ASP A 82 3.35 0.99 -5.83
C ASP A 82 3.91 0.25 -7.04
N LEU A 83 3.17 0.20 -8.15
CA LEU A 83 3.61 -0.44 -9.40
C LEU A 83 4.73 0.37 -10.04
N ASP A 84 4.58 1.68 -10.10
CA ASP A 84 5.59 2.59 -10.64
C ASP A 84 6.91 2.50 -9.84
N GLN A 85 6.80 2.47 -8.51
CA GLN A 85 7.94 2.23 -7.63
C GLN A 85 8.57 0.85 -7.82
N ALA A 86 7.77 -0.20 -8.08
CA ALA A 86 8.27 -1.53 -8.35
C ALA A 86 9.08 -1.57 -9.67
N TYR A 87 8.60 -0.91 -10.73
CA TYR A 87 9.37 -0.73 -11.95
C TYR A 87 10.67 0.04 -11.73
N ARG A 88 10.60 1.17 -11.02
CA ARG A 88 11.79 1.95 -10.68
C ARG A 88 12.83 1.13 -9.95
N ASN A 89 12.41 0.39 -8.92
CA ASN A 89 13.30 -0.52 -8.18
C ASN A 89 13.90 -1.61 -9.08
N PHE A 90 13.13 -2.18 -10.00
CA PHE A 90 13.61 -3.16 -10.97
C PHE A 90 14.72 -2.57 -11.85
N PHE A 91 14.46 -1.45 -12.54
CA PHE A 91 15.43 -0.82 -13.44
C PHE A 91 16.67 -0.28 -12.70
N GLU A 92 16.51 0.34 -11.53
CA GLU A 92 17.63 0.79 -10.69
C GLU A 92 18.50 -0.39 -10.23
N SER A 93 17.90 -1.58 -10.01
CA SER A 93 18.65 -2.79 -9.65
C SER A 93 19.38 -3.42 -10.84
N CYS A 94 18.82 -3.33 -12.05
CA CYS A 94 19.48 -3.79 -13.28
C CYS A 94 20.69 -2.92 -13.66
N THR A 95 20.60 -1.61 -13.40
CA THR A 95 21.64 -0.62 -13.74
C THR A 95 22.70 -0.42 -12.64
N GLY A 96 22.59 -1.12 -11.51
CA GLY A 96 23.52 -1.00 -10.39
C GLY A 96 23.38 0.28 -9.56
N LYS A 97 22.43 1.17 -9.88
CA LYS A 97 22.13 2.38 -9.08
C LYS A 97 21.65 2.04 -7.67
N ARG A 98 20.97 0.91 -7.53
CA ARG A 98 20.51 0.39 -6.23
C ARG A 98 21.50 -0.65 -5.70
N LYS A 99 22.03 -0.41 -4.50
CA LYS A 99 22.85 -1.40 -3.78
C LYS A 99 21.98 -2.59 -3.32
N GLY A 100 22.54 -3.79 -3.39
CA GLY A 100 21.93 -5.03 -2.91
C GLY A 100 21.48 -6.00 -4.02
N ILE A 101 20.65 -6.97 -3.65
CA ILE A 101 20.19 -8.04 -4.54
C ILE A 101 19.35 -7.46 -5.69
N LYS A 102 19.60 -7.96 -6.91
CA LYS A 102 18.80 -7.63 -8.10
C LYS A 102 17.32 -7.93 -7.85
N VAL A 103 16.46 -6.95 -8.11
CA VAL A 103 15.02 -7.07 -7.92
C VAL A 103 14.43 -7.70 -9.18
N LYS A 104 13.45 -8.59 -9.04
CA LYS A 104 12.72 -9.16 -10.19
C LYS A 104 11.67 -8.17 -10.69
N SER A 105 11.26 -8.28 -11.95
CA SER A 105 10.20 -7.45 -12.52
C SER A 105 8.87 -7.60 -11.74
N PRO A 106 8.00 -6.57 -11.78
CA PRO A 106 6.70 -6.63 -11.10
C PRO A 106 5.86 -7.81 -11.59
N LYS A 107 5.18 -8.50 -10.67
CA LYS A 107 4.30 -9.64 -10.98
C LYS A 107 2.82 -9.28 -10.80
N PHE A 108 1.97 -10.03 -11.49
CA PHE A 108 0.52 -9.95 -11.29
C PHE A 108 0.14 -10.30 -9.85
N LYS A 109 -0.75 -9.50 -9.26
CA LYS A 109 -1.32 -9.75 -7.94
C LYS A 109 -2.43 -10.80 -8.05
N THR A 110 -2.50 -11.70 -7.08
CA THR A 110 -3.54 -12.75 -7.02
C THR A 110 -4.54 -12.47 -5.89
N ARG A 111 -5.68 -13.18 -5.88
CA ARG A 111 -6.67 -13.14 -4.78
C ARG A 111 -6.21 -13.92 -3.54
N LYS A 112 -5.38 -14.95 -3.75
CA LYS A 112 -4.93 -15.90 -2.71
C LYS A 112 -3.83 -15.31 -1.83
N SER A 113 -3.09 -14.33 -2.32
CA SER A 113 -2.05 -13.65 -1.53
C SER A 113 -2.64 -12.63 -0.55
N LYS A 114 -1.79 -12.11 0.34
CA LYS A 114 -2.08 -10.92 1.15
C LYS A 114 -2.69 -9.80 0.30
N GLN A 115 -3.81 -9.25 0.75
CA GLN A 115 -4.50 -8.13 0.10
C GLN A 115 -4.25 -6.85 0.89
N THR A 116 -4.03 -5.73 0.20
CA THR A 116 -3.71 -4.46 0.85
C THR A 116 -4.39 -3.28 0.17
N ALA A 117 -4.81 -2.31 0.96
CA ALA A 117 -5.29 -1.01 0.49
C ALA A 117 -4.67 0.10 1.35
N ARG A 118 -3.94 1.02 0.73
CA ARG A 118 -3.23 2.10 1.42
C ARG A 118 -3.95 3.43 1.28
N PHE A 119 -4.16 4.09 2.41
CA PHE A 119 -4.64 5.45 2.54
C PHE A 119 -3.48 6.34 3.01
N VAL A 120 -3.44 7.58 2.52
CA VAL A 120 -2.39 8.55 2.84
C VAL A 120 -3.01 9.91 3.14
N GLY A 121 -2.28 10.74 3.89
CA GLY A 121 -2.72 12.08 4.27
C GLY A 121 -3.99 12.03 5.13
N CYS A 122 -4.95 12.93 4.86
CA CYS A 122 -6.18 13.06 5.64
C CYS A 122 -7.32 12.11 5.21
N ASN A 123 -7.05 11.13 4.34
CA ASN A 123 -8.07 10.24 3.76
C ASN A 123 -8.51 9.08 4.67
N TYR A 124 -8.35 9.24 5.98
CA TYR A 124 -8.81 8.34 7.03
C TYR A 124 -8.85 9.11 8.34
N LYS A 125 -9.65 8.66 9.31
CA LYS A 125 -9.66 9.24 10.67
C LYS A 125 -9.36 8.16 11.69
N ILE A 126 -8.66 8.53 12.75
CA ILE A 126 -8.34 7.65 13.89
C ILE A 126 -9.13 8.17 15.09
N GLY A 127 -9.95 7.31 15.68
CA GLY A 127 -10.61 7.55 16.96
C GLY A 127 -10.06 6.63 18.05
N GLN A 128 -10.68 6.69 19.22
CA GLN A 128 -10.24 5.93 20.40
C GLN A 128 -10.36 4.41 20.23
N ASP A 129 -11.49 3.90 19.72
CA ASP A 129 -11.77 2.47 19.55
C ASP A 129 -11.95 2.05 18.08
N LYS A 130 -11.98 3.02 17.16
CA LYS A 130 -12.35 2.84 15.74
C LYS A 130 -11.49 3.68 14.81
N ILE A 131 -11.26 3.15 13.61
CA ILE A 131 -10.74 3.90 12.46
C ILE A 131 -11.85 4.13 11.44
N TYR A 132 -11.92 5.32 10.85
CA TYR A 132 -12.83 5.63 9.77
C TYR A 132 -12.11 5.58 8.42
N LEU A 133 -12.71 4.88 7.47
CA LEU A 133 -12.26 4.79 6.08
C LEU A 133 -13.37 5.29 5.14
N PRO A 134 -13.06 6.17 4.17
CA PRO A 134 -14.02 6.59 3.15
C PRO A 134 -14.62 5.40 2.41
N LYS A 135 -15.94 5.47 2.12
CA LYS A 135 -16.76 4.42 1.47
C LYS A 135 -16.88 3.10 2.24
N VAL A 136 -16.07 2.84 3.26
CA VAL A 136 -16.12 1.61 4.09
C VAL A 136 -16.83 1.86 5.43
N GLY A 137 -16.53 2.95 6.13
CA GLY A 137 -17.10 3.31 7.42
C GLY A 137 -16.13 3.17 8.61
N LYS A 138 -16.67 3.12 9.84
CA LYS A 138 -15.91 3.02 11.10
C LYS A 138 -15.63 1.55 11.47
N ILE A 139 -14.37 1.13 11.49
CA ILE A 139 -13.94 -0.23 11.81
C ILE A 139 -13.32 -0.27 13.20
N LYS A 140 -13.70 -1.25 14.03
CA LYS A 140 -13.13 -1.46 15.37
C LYS A 140 -11.63 -1.81 15.27
N ILE A 141 -10.81 -1.18 16.09
CA ILE A 141 -9.36 -1.43 16.19
C ILE A 141 -9.00 -1.77 17.64
N ILE A 142 -8.01 -2.65 17.82
CA ILE A 142 -7.45 -2.97 19.14
C ILE A 142 -6.03 -2.42 19.20
N TRP A 143 -5.82 -1.42 20.07
CA TRP A 143 -4.53 -0.80 20.30
C TRP A 143 -3.72 -1.64 21.29
N SER A 144 -2.65 -2.29 20.82
CA SER A 144 -1.71 -3.01 21.68
C SER A 144 -0.60 -2.10 22.24
N ARG A 145 -0.48 -0.88 21.71
CA ARG A 145 0.47 0.17 22.12
C ARG A 145 0.05 1.52 21.50
N PRO A 146 0.33 2.66 22.14
CA PRO A 146 0.06 3.97 21.55
C PRO A 146 0.89 4.20 20.27
N LEU A 147 0.37 5.05 19.39
CA LEU A 147 1.14 5.56 18.25
C LEU A 147 2.09 6.65 18.74
N ALA A 148 3.36 6.59 18.35
CA ALA A 148 4.35 7.60 18.75
C ALA A 148 4.06 9.01 18.21
N SER A 149 3.39 9.11 17.06
CA SER A 149 3.01 10.37 16.44
C SER A 149 1.84 10.17 15.45
N LYS A 150 1.33 11.27 14.89
CA LYS A 150 0.29 11.21 13.85
C LYS A 150 0.83 10.44 12.62
N PRO A 151 0.13 9.39 12.17
CA PRO A 151 0.62 8.59 11.05
C PRO A 151 0.50 9.32 9.72
N THR A 152 1.47 9.08 8.84
CA THR A 152 1.51 9.57 7.46
C THR A 152 0.66 8.72 6.53
N SER A 153 0.50 7.43 6.85
CA SER A 153 -0.32 6.50 6.08
C SER A 153 -0.92 5.39 6.93
N LEU A 154 -2.04 4.85 6.44
CA LEU A 154 -2.75 3.69 6.97
C LEU A 154 -2.92 2.66 5.85
N THR A 155 -2.40 1.45 6.05
CA THR A 155 -2.61 0.31 5.16
C THR A 155 -3.53 -0.71 5.83
N ILE A 156 -4.68 -0.96 5.22
CA ILE A 156 -5.54 -2.09 5.60
C ILE A 156 -5.02 -3.35 4.92
N ILE A 157 -4.89 -4.42 5.69
CA ILE A 157 -4.30 -5.67 5.28
C ILE A 157 -5.29 -6.80 5.59
N ARG A 158 -5.54 -7.68 4.61
CA ARG A 158 -6.11 -9.02 4.84
C ARG A 158 -5.03 -10.05 4.56
N ASP A 159 -4.70 -10.88 5.55
CA ASP A 159 -3.75 -11.97 5.37
C ASP A 159 -4.40 -13.23 4.77
N GLY A 160 -3.61 -14.30 4.57
CA GLY A 160 -4.10 -15.55 4.01
C GLY A 160 -5.07 -16.33 4.92
N ALA A 161 -5.10 -16.00 6.21
CA ALA A 161 -6.03 -16.58 7.19
C ALA A 161 -7.30 -15.72 7.37
N ASN A 162 -7.59 -14.81 6.41
CA ASN A 162 -8.71 -13.87 6.44
C ASN A 162 -8.72 -12.94 7.67
N ARG A 163 -7.55 -12.70 8.26
CA ARG A 163 -7.41 -11.80 9.40
C ARG A 163 -7.11 -10.39 8.91
N TYR A 164 -7.72 -9.41 9.56
CA TYR A 164 -7.61 -8.01 9.19
C TYR A 164 -6.68 -7.24 10.13
N PHE A 165 -5.86 -6.36 9.54
CA PHE A 165 -4.94 -5.50 10.27
C PHE A 165 -4.94 -4.08 9.71
N ALA A 166 -4.73 -3.11 10.60
CA ALA A 166 -4.38 -1.75 10.26
C ALA A 166 -2.87 -1.56 10.50
N SER A 167 -2.13 -1.18 9.47
CA SER A 167 -0.70 -0.86 9.59
C SER A 167 -0.47 0.62 9.34
N PHE A 168 0.08 1.30 10.35
CA PHE A 168 0.38 2.72 10.30
C PHE A 168 1.87 2.95 10.08
N VAL A 169 2.19 3.97 9.29
CA VAL A 169 3.55 4.50 9.19
C VAL A 169 3.58 5.84 9.92
N VAL A 170 4.44 5.96 10.92
CA VAL A 170 4.62 7.18 11.71
C VAL A 170 6.03 7.72 11.50
N GLU A 171 6.18 9.04 11.61
CA GLU A 171 7.48 9.68 11.64
C GLU A 171 7.95 9.78 13.09
N THR A 172 9.15 9.27 13.35
CA THR A 172 9.79 9.33 14.67
C THR A 172 11.01 10.21 14.58
N CYS A 173 11.16 11.13 15.54
CA CYS A 173 12.43 11.78 15.79
C CYS A 173 13.39 10.70 16.32
N ALA A 174 14.62 10.67 15.82
CA ALA A 174 15.64 9.83 16.43
C ALA A 174 16.05 10.52 17.73
N GLU A 175 15.73 9.93 18.87
CA GLU A 175 16.44 10.28 20.09
C GLU A 175 17.84 9.68 19.96
N TYR A 176 18.84 10.55 19.81
CA TYR A 176 20.22 10.15 20.01
C TYR A 176 20.36 9.91 21.52
N LEU A 177 20.44 8.64 21.91
CA LEU A 177 20.98 8.30 23.23
C LEU A 177 22.41 8.86 23.30
N SER A 178 22.77 9.49 24.41
CA SER A 178 24.15 9.88 24.65
C SER A 178 25.05 8.66 24.49
N LYS A 179 26.15 8.81 23.75
CA LYS A 179 27.16 7.74 23.63
C LYS A 179 27.59 7.34 25.04
N THR A 180 27.23 6.15 25.48
CA THR A 180 27.87 5.52 26.63
C THR A 180 29.14 4.84 26.14
N ASN A 181 30.24 4.93 26.92
CA ASN A 181 31.54 4.32 26.62
C ASN A 181 31.54 2.78 26.71
N ASN A 182 30.38 2.13 26.62
CA ASN A 182 30.27 0.68 26.69
C ASN A 182 30.45 0.10 25.30
N SER A 183 31.64 -0.44 25.04
CA SER A 183 31.88 -1.32 23.90
C SER A 183 31.22 -2.67 24.14
N ILE A 184 30.39 -3.13 23.20
CA ILE A 184 29.88 -4.51 23.16
C ILE A 184 30.46 -5.14 21.90
N GLY A 185 31.35 -6.13 22.08
CA GLY A 185 31.83 -6.98 21.00
C GLY A 185 30.72 -7.94 20.59
N ILE A 186 30.34 -7.95 19.32
CA ILE A 186 29.48 -8.98 18.73
C ILE A 186 30.42 -9.94 18.03
N ASP A 187 30.62 -11.12 18.60
CA ASP A 187 31.30 -12.23 17.91
C ASP A 187 30.29 -12.91 16.99
N SER A 188 30.73 -13.29 15.78
CA SER A 188 29.89 -13.78 14.68
C SER A 188 29.99 -15.28 14.50
#